data_AF-A0A920SE45-F1
#
_entry.id   AF-A0A920SE45-F1
#
_cell.length_a   1.000
_cell.length_b   1.000
_cell.length_c   1.000
_cell.angle_alpha   90.00
_cell.angle_beta   90.00
_cell.angle_gamma   90.00
#
_symmetry.space_group_name_H-M   'P 1'
#
loop_
_entity.id
_entity.type
_entity.pdbx_description
1 polymer ?
#
loop_
_entity_poly.entity_id
_entity_poly.type
_entity_poly.pdbx_seq_one_letter_code
_entity_poly.pdbx_strand_id
1 'polypeptide(L)'
;MAEVISGKRYAQAIFDLAIENNQVELWGEDLAVVAHAFSDVEFSALLKHPDMSTADKMTATATVLAGVNPLIRNLVDLLGSKSSVDAIRAVYSGYTELLDSHLGRSV
;
A
#
# COMPACT_ATOMS: atom_id res chain seq x y z
N MET A 1 -15.23 8.22 -18.68
CA MET A 1 -15.08 8.31 -17.21
C MET A 1 -14.15 7.20 -16.80
N ALA A 2 -12.87 7.50 -16.53
CA ALA A 2 -11.94 6.47 -16.07
C ALA A 2 -12.32 6.17 -14.61
N GLU A 3 -12.91 5.01 -14.37
CA GLU A 3 -13.18 4.52 -13.02
C GLU A 3 -11.93 4.72 -12.16
N VAL A 4 -12.08 5.54 -11.12
CA VAL A 4 -11.17 5.51 -9.99
C VAL A 4 -11.27 4.08 -9.49
N ILE A 5 -10.27 3.24 -9.79
CA ILE A 5 -10.15 1.93 -9.15
C ILE A 5 -9.98 2.26 -7.67
N SER A 6 -11.08 2.19 -6.95
CA SER A 6 -11.16 2.58 -5.55
C SER A 6 -10.18 1.73 -4.76
N GLY A 7 -9.43 2.30 -3.82
CA GLY A 7 -8.46 1.58 -2.99
C GLY A 7 -9.00 0.27 -2.39
N LYS A 8 -10.32 0.18 -2.17
CA LYS A 8 -11.05 -1.05 -1.81
C LYS A 8 -10.85 -2.24 -2.78
N ARG A 9 -10.84 -2.01 -4.10
CA ARG A 9 -10.60 -3.07 -5.10
C ARG A 9 -9.18 -3.61 -5.02
N TYR A 10 -8.21 -2.73 -4.79
CA TYR A 10 -6.82 -3.12 -4.58
C TYR A 10 -6.62 -3.82 -3.23
N ALA A 11 -7.29 -3.36 -2.17
CA ALA A 11 -7.30 -4.01 -0.87
C ALA A 11 -7.82 -5.45 -0.98
N GLN A 12 -8.97 -5.66 -1.63
CA GLN A 12 -9.52 -7.00 -1.86
C GLN A 12 -8.54 -7.89 -2.63
N ALA A 13 -8.00 -7.39 -3.76
CA ALA A 13 -7.08 -8.19 -4.58
C ALA A 13 -5.81 -8.62 -3.82
N ILE A 14 -5.21 -7.73 -3.02
CA ILE A 14 -4.06 -8.08 -2.19
C ILE A 14 -4.46 -8.99 -1.02
N PHE A 15 -5.65 -8.82 -0.46
CA PHE A 15 -6.16 -9.70 0.58
C PHE A 15 -6.38 -11.13 0.09
N ASP A 16 -7.00 -11.29 -1.09
CA ASP A 16 -7.20 -12.60 -1.72
C ASP A 16 -5.86 -13.30 -1.96
N LEU A 17 -4.85 -12.57 -2.48
CA LEU A 17 -3.50 -13.11 -2.64
C LEU A 17 -2.86 -13.49 -1.30
N ALA A 18 -3.06 -12.71 -0.25
CA ALA A 18 -2.54 -13.01 1.09
C ALA A 18 -3.16 -14.29 1.68
N ILE A 19 -4.46 -14.52 1.42
CA ILE A 19 -5.17 -15.76 1.77
C ILE A 19 -4.57 -16.94 1.02
N GLU A 20 -4.40 -16.82 -0.31
CA GLU A 20 -3.80 -17.88 -1.14
C GLU A 20 -2.38 -18.25 -0.69
N ASN A 21 -1.63 -17.30 -0.16
CA ASN A 21 -0.28 -17.50 0.36
C ASN A 21 -0.26 -17.87 1.86
N ASN A 22 -1.41 -17.89 2.54
CA ASN A 22 -1.52 -18.12 3.98
C ASN A 22 -0.65 -17.16 4.82
N GLN A 23 -0.65 -15.87 4.45
CA GLN A 23 0.20 -14.81 5.03
C GLN A 23 -0.59 -13.52 5.34
N VAL A 24 -1.89 -13.64 5.60
CA VAL A 24 -2.80 -12.49 5.83
C VAL A 24 -2.36 -11.55 6.94
N GLU A 25 -1.83 -12.05 8.05
CA GLU A 25 -1.36 -11.20 9.15
C GLU A 25 -0.06 -10.47 8.77
N LEU A 26 0.92 -11.20 8.22
CA LEU A 26 2.21 -10.64 7.77
C LEU A 26 2.02 -9.54 6.73
N TRP A 27 1.12 -9.74 5.77
CA TRP A 27 0.85 -8.75 4.74
C TRP A 27 0.12 -7.53 5.30
N GLY A 28 -0.69 -7.70 6.34
CA GLY A 28 -1.26 -6.59 7.11
C GLY A 28 -0.21 -5.75 7.83
N GLU A 29 0.79 -6.40 8.44
CA GLU A 29 1.94 -5.73 9.07
C GLU A 29 2.76 -4.95 8.04
N ASP A 30 3.06 -5.56 6.90
CA ASP A 30 3.76 -4.92 5.79
C ASP A 30 3.00 -3.71 5.23
N LEU A 31 1.68 -3.82 5.05
CA LEU A 31 0.85 -2.70 4.63
C LEU A 31 0.81 -1.59 5.69
N ALA A 32 0.91 -1.92 6.98
CA ALA A 32 1.03 -0.93 8.05
C ALA A 32 2.37 -0.18 7.97
N VAL A 33 3.48 -0.88 7.70
CA VAL A 33 4.80 -0.27 7.44
C VAL A 33 4.72 0.70 6.26
N VAL A 34 4.10 0.28 5.16
CA VAL A 34 3.88 1.14 3.98
C VAL A 34 3.04 2.36 4.36
N ALA A 35 1.90 2.18 5.01
CA ALA A 35 1.03 3.30 5.39
C ALA A 35 1.73 4.28 6.34
N HIS A 36 2.57 3.79 7.25
CA HIS A 36 3.36 4.62 8.15
C HIS A 36 4.41 5.43 7.39
N ALA A 37 5.19 4.79 6.52
CA ALA A 37 6.18 5.48 5.68
C ALA A 37 5.55 6.60 4.85
N PHE A 38 4.38 6.35 4.24
CA PHE A 38 3.65 7.35 3.44
C PHE A 38 2.86 8.36 4.28
N SER A 39 2.79 8.20 5.59
CA SER A 39 2.25 9.20 6.51
C SER A 39 3.32 10.15 7.02
N ASP A 40 4.61 9.81 6.85
CA ASP A 40 5.71 10.70 7.14
C ASP A 40 5.66 11.94 6.22
N VAL A 41 5.73 13.11 6.84
CA VAL A 41 5.55 14.40 6.15
C VAL A 41 6.70 14.70 5.21
N GLU A 42 7.94 14.40 5.63
CA GLU A 42 9.13 14.67 4.83
C GLU A 42 9.22 13.73 3.62
N PHE A 43 8.98 12.43 3.83
CA PHE A 43 8.92 11.45 2.76
C PHE A 43 7.79 11.75 1.77
N SER A 44 6.61 12.11 2.27
CA SER A 44 5.49 12.54 1.42
C SER A 44 5.81 13.80 0.62
N ALA A 45 6.51 14.77 1.22
CA ALA A 45 6.91 15.99 0.55
C ALA A 45 7.96 15.71 -0.54
N LEU A 46 8.93 14.84 -0.26
CA LEU A 46 9.93 14.36 -1.21
C LEU A 46 9.25 13.73 -2.43
N LEU A 47 8.34 12.77 -2.22
CA LEU A 47 7.63 12.08 -3.32
C LEU A 47 6.74 13.02 -4.16
N LYS A 48 6.30 14.15 -3.59
CA LYS A 48 5.51 15.18 -4.28
C LYS A 48 6.38 16.26 -4.93
N HIS A 49 7.70 16.24 -4.71
CA HIS A 49 8.60 17.26 -5.23
C HIS A 49 8.62 17.24 -6.78
N PRO A 50 8.53 18.41 -7.45
CA PRO A 50 8.44 18.48 -8.91
C PRO A 50 9.67 17.92 -9.64
N ASP A 51 10.86 18.06 -9.05
CA ASP A 51 12.10 17.52 -9.64
C ASP A 51 12.27 16.01 -9.47
N MET A 52 11.39 15.36 -8.70
CA MET A 52 11.49 13.92 -8.47
C MET A 52 10.91 13.15 -9.64
N SER A 53 11.76 12.49 -10.42
CA SER A 53 11.32 11.64 -11.53
C SER A 53 10.59 10.39 -11.02
N THR A 54 9.82 9.72 -11.88
CA THR A 54 9.19 8.44 -11.52
C THR A 54 10.23 7.40 -11.10
N ALA A 55 11.40 7.36 -11.75
CA ALA A 55 12.48 6.44 -11.39
C ALA A 55 13.02 6.74 -9.99
N ASP A 56 13.25 8.01 -9.66
CA ASP A 56 13.73 8.41 -8.33
C ASP A 56 12.70 8.05 -7.24
N LYS A 57 11.40 8.23 -7.52
CA LYS A 57 10.31 7.80 -6.62
C LYS A 57 10.37 6.31 -6.36
N MET A 58 10.50 5.50 -7.42
CA MET A 58 10.61 4.04 -7.30
C MET A 58 11.86 3.62 -6.51
N THR A 59 12.99 4.32 -6.67
CA THR A 59 14.19 4.05 -5.88
C THR A 59 14.01 4.44 -4.42
N ALA A 60 13.42 5.60 -4.13
CA ALA A 60 13.17 6.04 -2.77
C ALA A 60 12.20 5.10 -2.02
N THR A 61 11.10 4.69 -2.67
CA THR A 61 10.18 3.69 -2.10
C THR A 61 10.86 2.33 -1.94
N ALA A 62 11.74 1.93 -2.87
CA ALA A 62 12.54 0.70 -2.72
C ALA A 62 13.37 0.68 -1.45
N THR A 63 14.06 1.78 -1.17
CA THR A 63 14.97 1.89 -0.04
C THR A 63 14.20 1.86 1.28
N VAL A 64 13.10 2.61 1.37
CA VAL A 64 12.28 2.66 2.59
C VAL A 64 11.54 1.34 2.84
N LEU A 65 11.12 0.64 1.77
CA LEU A 65 10.33 -0.59 1.83
C LEU A 65 11.16 -1.85 1.61
N ALA A 66 12.47 -1.83 1.87
CA ALA A 66 13.36 -2.96 1.56
C ALA A 66 13.00 -4.27 2.30
N GLY A 67 12.29 -4.18 3.44
CA GLY A 67 11.83 -5.32 4.22
C GLY A 67 10.39 -5.77 3.93
N VAL A 68 9.66 -5.05 3.08
CA VAL A 68 8.25 -5.32 2.77
C VAL A 68 8.13 -6.36 1.66
N ASN A 69 7.09 -7.21 1.71
CA ASN A 69 6.82 -8.20 0.68
C ASN A 69 6.84 -7.59 -0.75
N PRO A 70 7.51 -8.23 -1.71
CA PRO A 70 7.64 -7.71 -3.08
C PRO A 70 6.29 -7.51 -3.79
N LEU A 71 5.25 -8.28 -3.48
CA LEU A 71 3.91 -8.08 -4.05
C LEU A 71 3.24 -6.81 -3.53
N ILE A 72 3.42 -6.50 -2.24
CA ILE A 72 2.96 -5.23 -1.65
C ILE A 72 3.74 -4.07 -2.24
N ARG A 73 5.05 -4.22 -2.44
CA ARG A 73 5.88 -3.20 -3.09
C ARG A 73 5.45 -2.96 -4.54
N ASN A 74 5.15 -3.99 -5.31
CA ASN A 74 4.60 -3.86 -6.67
C ASN A 74 3.27 -3.09 -6.68
N LEU A 75 2.41 -3.30 -5.66
CA LEU A 75 1.20 -2.50 -5.50
C LEU A 75 1.55 -1.02 -5.28
N VAL A 76 2.50 -0.71 -4.40
CA VAL A 76 2.95 0.67 -4.16
C VAL A 76 3.45 1.32 -5.44
N ASP A 77 4.24 0.62 -6.24
CA ASP A 77 4.75 1.13 -7.53
C ASP A 77 3.61 1.39 -8.53
N LEU A 78 2.58 0.53 -8.56
CA LEU A 78 1.39 0.72 -9.38
C LEU A 78 0.60 1.98 -8.96
N LEU A 79 0.39 2.16 -7.65
CA LEU A 79 -0.34 3.30 -7.07
C LEU A 79 0.45 4.62 -7.14
N GLY A 80 1.79 4.51 -7.19
CA GLY A 80 2.79 5.57 -7.33
C GLY A 80 2.55 6.56 -8.46
N SER A 81 1.79 6.15 -9.47
CA SER A 81 1.61 6.87 -10.73
C SER A 81 0.43 7.85 -10.76
N LYS A 82 -0.53 7.82 -9.81
CA LYS A 82 -1.79 8.60 -9.93
C LYS A 82 -2.26 9.42 -8.71
N SER A 83 -1.94 9.02 -7.48
CA SER A 83 -2.12 9.80 -6.22
C SER A 83 -1.84 8.86 -5.05
N SER A 84 -0.56 8.59 -4.84
CA SER A 84 -0.09 7.38 -4.15
C SER A 84 -0.49 7.34 -2.68
N VAL A 85 -0.41 8.47 -1.98
CA VAL A 85 -0.61 8.51 -0.51
C VAL A 85 -2.06 8.17 -0.13
N ASP A 86 -3.04 8.82 -0.76
CA ASP A 86 -4.45 8.58 -0.43
C ASP A 86 -4.91 7.20 -0.90
N ALA A 87 -4.38 6.72 -2.03
CA ALA A 87 -4.64 5.36 -2.49
C ALA A 87 -4.06 4.30 -1.53
N ILE A 88 -2.82 4.49 -1.06
CA ILE A 88 -2.18 3.60 -0.08
C ILE A 88 -2.96 3.57 1.22
N ARG A 89 -3.39 4.74 1.73
CA ARG A 89 -4.26 4.81 2.93
C ARG A 89 -5.56 4.03 2.72
N ALA A 90 -6.20 4.18 1.57
CA ALA A 90 -7.44 3.47 1.25
C ALA A 90 -7.24 1.95 1.12
N VAL A 91 -6.10 1.50 0.58
CA VAL A 91 -5.75 0.07 0.54
C VAL A 91 -5.55 -0.47 1.95
N TYR A 92 -4.72 0.20 2.75
CA TYR A 92 -4.42 -0.23 4.11
C TYR A 92 -5.69 -0.36 4.94
N SER A 93 -6.52 0.68 4.96
CA SER A 93 -7.82 0.66 5.67
C SER A 93 -8.70 -0.49 5.21
N GLY A 94 -8.87 -0.68 3.90
CA GLY A 94 -9.72 -1.76 3.38
C GLY A 94 -9.15 -3.15 3.69
N TYR A 95 -7.82 -3.31 3.70
CA TYR A 95 -7.18 -4.56 4.05
C TYR A 95 -7.39 -4.89 5.54
N THR A 96 -7.23 -3.91 6.42
CA THR A 96 -7.46 -4.08 7.86
C THR A 96 -8.91 -4.50 8.14
N GLU A 97 -9.90 -3.87 7.50
CA GLU A 97 -11.31 -4.27 7.62
C GLU A 97 -11.55 -5.74 7.22
N LEU A 98 -10.91 -6.18 6.12
CA LEU A 98 -10.99 -7.57 5.65
C LEU A 98 -10.28 -8.54 6.61
N LEU A 99 -9.12 -8.14 7.13
CA LEU A 99 -8.34 -8.93 8.09
C LEU A 99 -9.09 -9.11 9.41
N ASP A 100 -9.65 -8.04 9.97
CA ASP A 100 -10.45 -8.12 11.21
C ASP A 100 -11.66 -9.04 11.01
N SER A 101 -12.34 -8.94 9.87
CA SER A 101 -13.46 -9.82 9.52
C SER A 101 -13.00 -11.29 9.41
N HIS A 102 -11.83 -11.54 8.82
CA HIS A 102 -11.28 -12.89 8.64
C HIS A 102 -10.83 -13.52 9.96
N LEU A 103 -10.24 -12.73 10.85
CA LEU A 103 -9.79 -13.18 12.17
C LEU A 103 -10.93 -13.25 13.20
N GLY A 104 -12.15 -12.85 12.83
CA GLY A 104 -13.31 -12.79 13.73
C GLY A 104 -13.15 -11.74 14.83
N ARG A 105 -12.38 -10.67 14.57
CA ARG A 105 -12.16 -9.54 15.50
C ARG A 105 -13.21 -8.44 15.37
N SER A 106 -14.25 -8.65 14.55
CA SER A 106 -15.37 -7.72 14.40
C SER A 106 -16.03 -7.47 15.77
N VAL A 107 -15.93 -6.23 16.28
CA VAL A 107 -16.73 -5.73 17.41
C VAL A 107 -18.20 -5.64 17.01
#